data_AF-Q13QF7-F1
#
_entry.id   AF-Q13QF7-F1
#
_cell.length_a   1.000
_cell.length_b   1.000
_cell.length_c   1.000
_cell.angle_alpha   90.00
_cell.angle_beta   90.00
_cell.angle_gamma   90.00
#
_symmetry.space_group_name_H-M   'P 1'
#
loop_
_entity.id
_entity.type
_entity.pdbx_description
1 polymer ?
#
loop_
_entity_poly.entity_id
_entity_poly.type
_entity_poly.pdbx_seq_one_letter_code
_entity_poly.pdbx_strand_id
1 'polypeptide(L)'
;MKRVVVAALLAVCLAQPAVRAVAQTVSDQCFAIGDIAAQVASWRAHKKTRTQALDQAASYYKDAADRQAVNAIIEKIYSPDAPHMTPDQASMAFTSDCVKHKAQAPTQ
;
A
#
# COMPACT_ATOMS: atom_id res chain seq x y z
N MET A 1 27.10 48.52 -25.16
CA MET A 1 27.25 47.84 -23.85
C MET A 1 25.95 47.94 -23.04
N LYS A 2 25.23 46.84 -22.83
CA LYS A 2 24.50 46.50 -21.57
C LYS A 2 23.75 45.18 -21.76
N ARG A 3 24.36 44.08 -21.32
CA ARG A 3 23.67 42.81 -21.10
C ARG A 3 22.94 42.94 -19.76
N VAL A 4 21.62 43.00 -19.78
CA VAL A 4 20.83 42.93 -18.53
C VAL A 4 20.42 41.47 -18.36
N VAL A 5 21.03 40.89 -17.33
CA VAL A 5 20.82 39.54 -16.82
C VAL A 5 19.40 39.45 -16.28
N VAL A 6 18.52 38.71 -16.94
CA VAL A 6 17.23 38.29 -16.38
C VAL A 6 17.38 36.82 -15.98
N ALA A 7 18.17 36.57 -14.93
CA ALA A 7 18.38 35.25 -14.33
C ALA A 7 17.70 35.12 -12.95
N ALA A 8 16.71 35.97 -12.65
CA ALA A 8 16.12 36.08 -11.31
C ALA A 8 14.72 35.46 -11.16
N LEU A 9 14.28 34.60 -12.10
CA LEU A 9 12.97 33.93 -12.00
C LEU A 9 13.03 32.45 -11.57
N LEU A 10 14.21 31.89 -11.33
CA LEU A 10 14.37 30.48 -10.92
C LEU A 10 14.38 30.27 -9.40
N ALA A 11 14.42 31.33 -8.60
CA ALA A 11 14.60 31.21 -7.15
C ALA A 11 13.28 31.04 -6.36
N VAL A 12 12.11 31.19 -6.98
CA VAL A 12 10.81 31.15 -6.26
C VAL A 12 10.19 29.74 -6.21
N CYS A 13 10.68 28.77 -6.99
CA CYS A 13 10.14 27.40 -6.95
C CYS A 13 10.78 26.49 -5.88
N LEU A 14 11.82 26.93 -5.14
CA LEU A 14 12.52 26.08 -4.15
C LEU A 14 11.95 26.18 -2.73
N ALA A 15 10.98 27.07 -2.50
CA ALA A 15 10.34 27.27 -1.20
C ALA A 15 8.91 26.73 -1.15
N GLN A 16 8.55 25.78 -2.02
CA GLN A 16 7.39 24.96 -1.71
C GLN A 16 7.77 24.13 -0.48
N PRO A 17 7.09 24.30 0.68
CA PRO A 17 7.25 23.35 1.75
C PRO A 17 6.82 22.02 1.13
N ALA A 18 7.79 21.12 0.92
CA ALA A 18 7.48 19.72 0.79
C ALA A 18 6.79 19.39 2.12
N VAL A 19 5.45 19.48 2.14
CA VAL A 19 4.64 18.84 3.16
C VAL A 19 5.26 17.48 3.24
N ARG A 20 5.89 17.16 4.38
CA ARG A 20 6.54 15.87 4.56
C ARG A 20 5.49 14.88 4.09
N ALA A 21 5.77 14.21 2.98
CA ALA A 21 5.11 12.97 2.66
C ALA A 21 5.52 12.08 3.83
N VAL A 22 4.75 12.17 4.92
CA VAL A 22 4.73 11.15 5.95
C VAL A 22 4.62 9.88 5.14
N ALA A 23 5.58 8.98 5.30
CA ALA A 23 5.50 7.67 4.67
C ALA A 23 4.20 7.06 5.21
N GLN A 24 3.11 7.25 4.47
CA GLN A 24 1.83 6.71 4.81
C GLN A 24 2.06 5.22 4.71
N THR A 25 1.99 4.55 5.85
CA THR A 25 2.18 3.11 5.92
C THR A 25 1.14 2.46 5.01
N VAL A 26 1.42 1.25 4.55
CA VAL A 26 0.51 0.47 3.73
C VAL A 26 -0.87 0.38 4.40
N SER A 27 -0.92 0.30 5.73
CA SER A 27 -2.16 0.30 6.51
C SER A 27 -3.01 1.56 6.33
N ASP A 28 -2.40 2.69 5.98
CA ASP A 28 -3.09 3.96 5.83
C ASP A 28 -3.68 4.20 4.45
N GLN A 29 -3.22 3.46 3.44
CA GLN A 29 -3.69 3.61 2.07
C GLN A 29 -4.53 2.40 1.64
N CYS A 30 -5.86 2.54 1.67
CA CYS A 30 -6.75 1.44 1.30
C CYS A 30 -6.55 0.92 -0.13
N PHE A 31 -6.11 1.78 -1.05
CA PHE A 31 -5.76 1.36 -2.40
C PHE A 31 -4.52 0.43 -2.41
N ALA A 32 -3.47 0.76 -1.64
CA ALA A 32 -2.29 -0.09 -1.50
C ALA A 32 -2.64 -1.45 -0.86
N ILE A 33 -3.54 -1.47 0.12
CA ILE A 33 -4.10 -2.71 0.68
C ILE A 33 -4.77 -3.56 -0.41
N GLY A 34 -5.53 -2.94 -1.30
CA GLY A 34 -6.13 -3.60 -2.46
C GLY A 34 -5.11 -4.22 -3.41
N ASP A 35 -4.10 -3.45 -3.83
CA ASP A 35 -3.06 -3.92 -4.75
C ASP A 35 -2.26 -5.10 -4.18
N ILE A 36 -1.95 -5.05 -2.87
CA ILE A 36 -1.29 -6.15 -2.17
C ILE A 36 -2.19 -7.37 -2.10
N ALA A 37 -3.48 -7.19 -1.84
CA ALA A 37 -4.44 -8.30 -1.85
C ALA A 37 -4.54 -8.96 -3.24
N ALA A 38 -4.56 -8.18 -4.32
CA ALA A 38 -4.50 -8.71 -5.69
C ALA A 38 -3.23 -9.52 -5.93
N GLN A 39 -2.07 -9.01 -5.52
CA GLN A 39 -0.79 -9.69 -5.65
C GLN A 39 -0.76 -11.01 -4.88
N VAL A 40 -1.23 -11.02 -3.64
CA VAL A 40 -1.29 -12.21 -2.79
C VAL A 40 -2.30 -13.23 -3.31
N ALA A 41 -3.44 -12.79 -3.85
CA ALA A 41 -4.39 -13.68 -4.51
C ALA A 41 -3.80 -14.31 -5.78
N SER A 42 -3.06 -13.55 -6.58
CA SER A 42 -2.29 -14.07 -7.72
C SER A 42 -1.28 -15.13 -7.27
N TRP A 43 -0.55 -14.89 -6.17
CA TRP A 43 0.36 -15.91 -5.61
C TRP A 43 -0.36 -17.22 -5.28
N ARG A 44 -1.52 -17.17 -4.62
CA ARG A 44 -2.33 -18.36 -4.29
C ARG A 44 -2.79 -19.06 -5.56
N ALA A 45 -3.24 -18.30 -6.57
CA ALA A 45 -3.63 -18.85 -7.87
C ALA A 45 -2.47 -19.54 -8.59
N HIS A 46 -1.24 -19.05 -8.41
CA HIS A 46 0.00 -19.66 -8.90
C HIS A 46 0.62 -20.67 -7.91
N LYS A 47 -0.17 -21.22 -6.99
CA LYS A 47 0.19 -22.31 -6.07
C LYS A 47 1.33 -22.00 -5.10
N LYS A 48 1.65 -20.72 -4.88
CA LYS A 48 2.52 -20.33 -3.76
C LYS A 48 1.81 -20.72 -2.46
N THR A 49 2.54 -21.27 -1.50
CA THR A 49 1.99 -21.63 -0.18
C THR A 49 1.93 -20.41 0.73
N ARG A 50 1.13 -20.49 1.80
CA ARG A 50 1.06 -19.46 2.84
C ARG A 50 2.45 -19.12 3.40
N THR A 51 3.25 -20.14 3.72
CA THR A 51 4.62 -19.95 4.22
C THR A 51 5.49 -19.21 3.22
N GLN A 52 5.47 -19.61 1.94
CA GLN A 52 6.23 -18.92 0.88
C GLN A 52 5.74 -17.49 0.61
N ALA A 53 4.48 -17.18 0.90
CA ALA A 53 3.95 -15.82 0.82
C ALA A 53 4.46 -14.97 2.00
N LEU A 54 4.45 -15.52 3.21
CA LEU A 54 4.98 -14.84 4.42
C LEU A 54 6.48 -14.59 4.32
N ASP A 55 7.25 -15.57 3.84
CA ASP A 55 8.70 -15.42 3.62
C ASP A 55 9.00 -14.33 2.59
N GLN A 56 8.19 -14.27 1.52
CA GLN A 56 8.32 -13.23 0.51
C GLN A 56 7.93 -11.85 1.06
N ALA A 57 6.88 -11.75 1.87
CA ALA A 57 6.53 -10.49 2.52
C ALA A 57 7.66 -10.01 3.46
N ALA A 58 8.29 -10.91 4.22
CA ALA A 58 9.41 -10.57 5.09
C ALA A 58 10.64 -10.04 4.32
N SER A 59 10.83 -10.44 3.07
CA SER A 59 11.94 -9.95 2.25
C SER A 59 11.70 -8.53 1.73
N TYR A 60 10.46 -8.16 1.40
CA TYR A 60 10.10 -6.85 0.83
C TYR A 60 9.72 -5.79 1.87
N TYR A 61 9.00 -6.16 2.93
CA TYR A 61 8.46 -5.21 3.92
C TYR A 61 9.35 -5.16 5.18
N LYS A 62 10.21 -4.15 5.24
CA LYS A 62 11.17 -3.95 6.34
C LYS A 62 10.52 -3.30 7.57
N ASP A 63 9.62 -2.35 7.34
CA ASP A 63 8.84 -1.75 8.41
C ASP A 63 7.93 -2.79 9.09
N ALA A 64 7.83 -2.72 10.41
CA ALA A 64 7.09 -3.69 11.20
C ALA A 64 5.57 -3.56 11.01
N ALA A 65 5.05 -2.34 10.89
CA ALA A 65 3.63 -2.09 10.71
C ALA A 65 3.18 -2.53 9.30
N ASP A 66 3.95 -2.21 8.27
CA ASP A 66 3.67 -2.65 6.90
C ASP A 66 3.72 -4.18 6.79
N ARG A 67 4.73 -4.81 7.40
CA ARG A 67 4.84 -6.27 7.42
C ARG A 67 3.65 -6.92 8.14
N GLN A 68 3.20 -6.33 9.25
CA GLN A 68 2.02 -6.83 9.96
C GLN A 68 0.76 -6.71 9.09
N ALA A 69 0.57 -5.59 8.39
CA ALA A 69 -0.57 -5.39 7.49
C ALA A 69 -0.58 -6.42 6.34
N VAL A 70 0.58 -6.64 5.71
CA VAL A 70 0.72 -7.62 4.61
C VAL A 70 0.52 -9.04 5.12
N ASN A 71 1.08 -9.39 6.28
CA ASN A 71 0.86 -10.70 6.89
C ASN A 71 -0.64 -10.93 7.15
N ALA A 72 -1.38 -9.94 7.68
CA ALA A 72 -2.81 -10.08 7.90
C ALA A 72 -3.61 -10.32 6.59
N ILE A 73 -3.20 -9.68 5.49
CA ILE A 73 -3.78 -9.94 4.16
C ILE A 73 -3.50 -11.38 3.72
N ILE A 74 -2.25 -11.85 3.88
CA ILE A 74 -1.85 -13.23 3.57
C ILE A 74 -2.67 -14.23 4.40
N GLU A 75 -2.80 -14.01 5.70
CA GLU A 75 -3.63 -14.86 6.57
C GLU A 75 -5.07 -14.94 6.07
N LYS A 76 -5.69 -13.80 5.77
CA LYS A 76 -7.08 -13.76 5.30
C LYS A 76 -7.26 -14.45 3.94
N ILE A 77 -6.32 -14.30 3.01
CA ILE A 77 -6.40 -14.93 1.68
C ILE A 77 -6.11 -16.44 1.73
N TYR A 78 -5.24 -16.89 2.64
CA TYR A 78 -4.85 -18.30 2.75
C TYR A 78 -5.63 -19.09 3.80
N SER A 79 -6.58 -18.47 4.50
CA SER A 79 -7.43 -19.18 5.46
C SER A 79 -8.15 -20.36 4.78
N PRO A 80 -8.31 -21.51 5.47
CA PRO A 80 -8.94 -22.71 4.88
C PRO A 80 -10.32 -22.45 4.27
N ASP A 81 -11.11 -21.58 4.89
CA ASP A 81 -12.47 -21.26 4.48
C ASP A 81 -12.55 -20.01 3.58
N ALA A 82 -11.41 -19.41 3.24
CA ALA A 82 -11.39 -18.21 2.40
C ALA A 82 -11.75 -18.55 0.95
N PRO A 83 -12.70 -17.81 0.33
CA PRO A 83 -13.06 -18.01 -1.07
C PRO A 83 -11.82 -17.83 -1.95
N HIS A 84 -11.73 -18.64 -3.00
CA HIS A 84 -10.72 -18.47 -4.04
C HIS A 84 -11.08 -17.27 -4.91
N MET A 85 -10.50 -16.11 -4.59
CA MET A 85 -10.70 -14.86 -5.32
C MET A 85 -9.72 -14.71 -6.48
N THR A 86 -10.16 -14.09 -7.57
CA THR A 86 -9.25 -13.52 -8.57
C THR A 86 -8.50 -12.31 -7.99
N PRO A 87 -7.37 -11.87 -8.58
CA PRO A 87 -6.68 -10.65 -8.15
C PRO A 87 -7.60 -9.44 -8.03
N ASP A 88 -8.46 -9.19 -9.04
CA ASP A 88 -9.39 -8.05 -9.03
C ASP A 88 -10.44 -8.16 -7.91
N GLN A 89 -10.97 -9.36 -7.68
CA GLN A 89 -11.92 -9.60 -6.59
C GLN A 89 -11.28 -9.35 -5.23
N ALA A 90 -10.04 -9.80 -5.04
CA ALA A 90 -9.29 -9.56 -3.81
C ALA A 90 -9.01 -8.06 -3.61
N SER A 91 -8.56 -7.34 -4.64
CA SER A 91 -8.32 -5.90 -4.55
C SER A 91 -9.57 -5.14 -4.14
N MET A 92 -10.70 -5.39 -4.81
CA MET A 92 -11.96 -4.72 -4.48
C MET A 92 -12.45 -5.05 -3.07
N ALA A 93 -12.43 -6.33 -2.67
CA ALA A 93 -12.92 -6.76 -1.37
C ALA A 93 -12.12 -6.12 -0.22
N PHE A 94 -10.79 -6.17 -0.30
CA PHE A 94 -9.92 -5.63 0.74
C PHE A 94 -9.91 -4.09 0.75
N THR A 95 -9.98 -3.43 -0.41
CA THR A 95 -10.13 -1.97 -0.49
C THR A 95 -11.43 -1.53 0.15
N SER A 96 -12.54 -2.17 -0.21
CA SER A 96 -13.89 -1.88 0.33
C SER A 96 -13.93 -2.07 1.84
N ASP A 97 -13.37 -3.17 2.35
CA ASP A 97 -13.26 -3.43 3.77
C ASP A 97 -12.46 -2.33 4.47
N CYS A 98 -11.29 -1.97 3.95
CA CYS A 98 -10.45 -0.90 4.53
C CYS A 98 -11.20 0.44 4.59
N VAL A 99 -11.85 0.86 3.50
CA VAL A 99 -12.62 2.10 3.45
C VAL A 99 -13.74 2.10 4.48
N LYS A 100 -14.48 0.98 4.63
CA LYS A 100 -15.54 0.84 5.63
C LYS A 100 -15.00 0.94 7.06
N HIS A 101 -13.89 0.26 7.37
CA HIS A 101 -13.28 0.33 8.70
C HIS A 101 -12.82 1.75 9.03
N LYS A 102 -12.24 2.47 8.06
CA LYS A 102 -11.84 3.88 8.25
C LYS A 102 -13.03 4.83 8.40
N ALA A 103 -14.16 4.55 7.75
CA ALA A 103 -15.38 5.35 7.92
C ALA A 103 -16.06 5.11 9.28
N GLN A 104 -15.84 3.95 9.90
CA GLN A 104 -16.43 3.55 11.19
C GLN A 104 -15.54 3.91 12.38
N ALA A 105 -14.22 4.04 12.19
CA ALA A 105 -13.33 4.59 13.20
C ALA A 105 -13.66 6.09 13.37
N PRO A 106 -14.21 6.54 14.51
CA PRO A 106 -14.38 7.97 14.74
C PRO A 106 -12.98 8.58 14.72
N THR A 107 -12.81 9.69 14.00
CA THR A 107 -11.68 10.60 14.21
C THR A 107 -11.65 10.96 15.69
N GLN A 108 -10.76 10.34 16.45
CA GLN A 108 -10.37 10.79 17.79
C GLN A 108 -9.41 11.96 17.67
#